data_AF-A0A376LEE1-F1
#
_entry.id   AF-A0A376LEE1-F1
#
_cell.length_a   1.000
_cell.length_b   1.000
_cell.length_c   1.000
_cell.angle_alpha   90.00
_cell.angle_beta   90.00
_cell.angle_gamma   90.00
#
_symmetry.space_group_name_H-M   'P 1'
#
loop_
_entity.id
_entity.type
_entity.pdbx_description
1 polymer ?
#
loop_
_entity_poly.entity_id
_entity_poly.type
_entity_poly.pdbx_seq_one_letter_code
_entity_poly.pdbx_strand_id
1 'polypeptide(L)' 'MKERVGQTLGRKEARGLMISTFHTLGLDIIKREYAALGMKANFSLFDDTDQLALLKELTEG' A
#
# COMPACT_ATOMS: atom_id res chain seq x y z
N MET A 1 -13.74 -10.61 3.69
CA MET A 1 -13.53 -11.04 2.29
C MET A 1 -12.67 -12.28 2.18
N LYS A 2 -11.45 -12.29 2.72
CA LYS A 2 -10.55 -13.45 2.69
C LYS A 2 -11.16 -14.73 3.27
N GLU A 3 -11.82 -14.63 4.41
CA GLU A 3 -12.55 -15.76 5.03
C GLU A 3 -13.69 -16.27 4.15
N ARG A 4 -14.53 -15.37 3.63
CA ARG A 4 -15.66 -15.71 2.74
C ARG A 4 -15.20 -16.39 1.46
N VAL A 5 -14.13 -15.90 0.84
CA VAL A 5 -13.53 -16.50 -0.35
C VAL A 5 -13.02 -17.91 -0.03
N GLY A 6 -12.36 -18.10 1.12
CA GLY A 6 -11.87 -19.42 1.54
C GLY A 6 -12.97 -20.44 1.86
N GLN A 7 -14.18 -19.99 2.19
CA GLN A 7 -15.35 -20.86 2.35
C GLN A 7 -16.03 -21.21 1.03
N THR A 8 -15.86 -20.38 -0.01
CA THR A 8 -16.53 -20.54 -1.32
C THR A 8 -15.65 -21.24 -2.35
N LEU A 9 -14.34 -20.99 -2.33
CA LEU A 9 -13.35 -21.57 -3.23
C LEU A 9 -12.57 -22.68 -2.53
N GLY A 10 -12.29 -23.78 -3.24
CA GLY A 10 -11.43 -24.84 -2.74
C GLY A 10 -9.99 -24.36 -2.48
N ARG A 11 -9.25 -25.11 -1.64
CA ARG A 11 -7.87 -24.76 -1.26
C ARG A 11 -6.92 -24.60 -2.46
N LYS A 12 -7.16 -25.32 -3.55
CA LYS A 12 -6.33 -25.23 -4.76
C LYS A 12 -6.59 -23.92 -5.51
N GLU A 13 -7.85 -23.53 -5.61
CA GLU A 13 -8.35 -22.38 -6.36
C GLU A 13 -8.08 -21.06 -5.61
N ALA A 14 -8.06 -21.09 -4.28
CA ALA A 14 -7.69 -19.93 -3.46
C ALA A 14 -6.16 -19.67 -3.41
N ARG A 15 -5.34 -20.62 -3.88
CA ARG A 15 -3.88 -20.50 -3.81
C ARG A 15 -3.37 -19.45 -4.80
N GLY A 16 -2.68 -18.44 -4.29
CA GLY A 16 -2.17 -17.33 -5.10
C GLY A 16 -3.17 -16.19 -5.31
N LEU A 17 -4.40 -16.30 -4.79
CA LEU A 17 -5.35 -15.20 -4.81
C LEU A 17 -4.90 -14.11 -3.84
N MET A 18 -4.68 -12.91 -4.36
CA MET A 18 -4.36 -11.73 -3.55
C MET A 18 -5.65 -10.99 -3.19
N ILE A 19 -5.91 -10.83 -1.89
CA ILE A 19 -7.02 -10.03 -1.38
C ILE A 19 -6.41 -8.93 -0.51
N SER A 20 -6.58 -7.69 -0.96
CA SER A 20 -6.03 -6.50 -0.34
C SER A 20 -7.05 -5.36 -0.44
N THR A 21 -6.92 -4.37 0.45
CA THR A 21 -7.59 -3.08 0.25
C THR A 21 -6.86 -2.31 -0.85
N PHE A 22 -7.47 -1.23 -1.33
CA PHE A 22 -6.87 -0.38 -2.37
C PHE A 22 -5.48 0.14 -1.96
N HIS A 23 -5.35 0.67 -0.74
CA HIS A 23 -4.08 1.21 -0.25
C HIS A 23 -3.00 0.14 -0.09
N THR A 24 -3.33 -1.03 0.45
CA THR A 24 -2.35 -2.12 0.59
C THR A 24 -1.88 -2.60 -0.78
N LEU A 25 -2.80 -2.75 -1.74
CA LEU A 25 -2.46 -3.13 -3.11
C LEU A 25 -1.54 -2.10 -3.77
N GLY A 26 -1.92 -0.82 -3.70
CA GLY A 26 -1.14 0.26 -4.29
C GLY A 26 0.27 0.34 -3.68
N LEU A 27 0.37 0.21 -2.36
CA LEU A 27 1.64 0.21 -1.66
C LEU A 27 2.53 -0.98 -2.08
N ASP A 28 1.96 -2.18 -2.21
CA ASP A 28 2.70 -3.36 -2.66
C ASP A 28 3.22 -3.21 -4.09
N ILE A 29 2.46 -2.58 -4.98
CA ILE A 29 2.90 -2.26 -6.35
C ILE A 29 4.04 -1.25 -6.32
N ILE A 30 3.90 -0.14 -5.60
CA ILE A 30 4.93 0.91 -5.50
C ILE A 30 6.22 0.35 -4.90
N LYS A 31 6.14 -0.52 -3.88
CA LYS A 31 7.32 -1.17 -3.29
C LYS A 31 8.08 -2.05 -4.27
N ARG A 32 7.39 -2.70 -5.22
CA ARG A 32 8.04 -3.54 -6.25
C ARG A 32 8.65 -2.69 -7.35
N GLU A 33 7.97 -1.61 -7.73
CA GLU A 33 8.33 -0.77 -8.87
C GLU A 33 9.01 0.56 -8.48
N TYR A 34 9.52 0.67 -7.24
CA TYR A 34 10.08 1.91 -6.69
C TYR A 34 11.17 2.53 -7.59
N ALA A 35 11.96 1.69 -8.26
CA ALA A 35 13.03 2.12 -9.16
C ALA A 35 12.47 2.79 -10.42
N ALA A 36 11.36 2.28 -10.97
CA ALA A 36 10.70 2.88 -12.13
C ALA A 36 10.11 4.26 -11.81
N LEU A 37 9.80 4.51 -10.53
CA LEU A 37 9.31 5.80 -10.02
C LEU A 37 10.45 6.78 -9.64
N GLY A 38 11.72 6.37 -9.76
CA GLY A 38 12.86 7.18 -9.32
C GLY A 38 12.91 7.39 -7.80
N MET A 39 12.24 6.54 -7.02
CA MET A 39 12.18 6.63 -5.57
C MET A 39 13.28 5.79 -4.91
N LYS A 40 13.52 6.00 -3.62
CA LYS A 40 14.33 5.09 -2.81
C LYS A 40 13.48 3.89 -2.38
N ALA A 41 14.10 2.71 -2.26
CA ALA A 41 13.42 1.49 -1.82
C ALA A 41 12.74 1.63 -0.45
N ASN A 42 13.32 2.46 0.43
CA ASN A 42 12.89 2.65 1.82
C ASN A 42 12.14 3.98 1.96
N PHE A 43 11.14 4.22 1.11
CA PHE A 43 10.34 5.45 1.21
C PHE A 43 9.42 5.40 2.44
N SER A 44 9.16 6.58 3.01
CA SER A 44 8.22 6.74 4.11
C SER A 44 6.81 6.97 3.58
N LEU A 45 5.82 6.46 4.32
CA LEU A 45 4.42 6.77 4.09
C LEU A 45 4.00 7.80 5.13
N PHE A 46 3.64 9.00 4.68
CA PHE A 46 3.17 10.05 5.57
C PHE A 46 1.76 9.75 6.06
N ASP A 47 1.58 9.81 7.37
CA ASP A 47 0.25 9.83 7.96
C ASP A 47 -0.36 11.25 7.92
N ASP A 48 -1.58 11.38 8.41
CA ASP A 48 -2.32 12.65 8.41
C ASP A 48 -1.58 13.75 9.22
N THR A 49 -0.83 13.36 10.25
CA THR A 49 -0.06 14.29 11.10
C THR A 49 1.18 14.76 10.36
N ASP A 50 1.92 13.85 9.73
CA ASP A 50 3.10 14.17 8.93
C ASP A 50 2.75 15.14 7.80
N GLN A 51 1.61 14.91 7.13
CA GLN A 51 1.12 15.78 6.06
C GLN A 51 0.86 17.21 6.55
N LEU A 52 0.17 17.36 7.68
CA LEU A 52 -0.12 18.68 8.26
C LEU A 52 1.15 19.38 8.75
N ALA A 53 2.08 18.64 9.34
CA ALA A 53 3.37 19.18 9.78
C ALA A 53 4.17 19.71 8.59
N LEU A 54 4.26 18.94 7.50
CA LEU A 54 4.94 19.37 6.28
C LEU A 54 4.31 20.61 5.66
N LEU A 55 2.97 20.67 5.60
CA LEU A 55 2.27 21.84 5.08
C LEU A 55 2.60 23.10 5.88
N LYS A 56 2.61 23.02 7.22
CA LYS A 56 2.98 24.15 8.08
C LYS A 56 4.39 24.62 7.83
N GLU A 57 5.35 23.68 7.80
CA GLU A 57 6.77 23.99 7.52
C GLU A 57 6.95 24.74 6.19
N LEU A 58 6.21 24.34 5.16
CA LEU A 58 6.28 24.97 3.83
C LEU A 58 5.60 26.35 3.76
N THR A 59 4.68 26.67 4.68
CA THR A 59 3.92 27.93 4.66
C THR A 59 4.35 28.96 5.68
N GLU A 60 5.03 28.53 6.76
CA GLU A 60 5.47 29.40 7.86
C GLU A 60 6.98 29.70 7.81
N GLY A 61 7.68 29.23 6.77
CA GLY A 61 9.11 29.50 6.48
C GLY A 61 9.36 30.79 5.71
#